data_AF-A0A7S2P2Z5-F1
#
_entry.id   AF-A0A7S2P2Z5-F1
#
_cell.length_a   1.000
_cell.length_b   1.000
_cell.length_c   1.000
_cell.angle_alpha   90.00
_cell.angle_beta   90.00
_cell.angle_gamma   90.00
#
_symmetry.space_group_name_H-M   'P 1'
#
loop_
_entity.id
_entity.type
_entity.pdbx_description
1 polymer ?
#
loop_
_entity_poly.entity_id
_entity_poly.type
_entity_poly.pdbx_seq_one_letter_code
_entity_poly.pdbx_strand_id
1 'polypeptide(L)'
;KILEEVGDSGAVKALIEIMNDVGQELEFRKSAAIHLSKIGRPEAVGALLEAAKDWTHPLEWTARASIRDNVRDFRAVPILEAAARDTALPNKVRGEVSHALAAIRDPLAENPVAN
;
A
#
# COMPACT_ATOMS: atom_id res chain seq x y z
N LYS A 1 -2.00 -23.08 -12.74
CA LYS A 1 -1.81 -21.67 -12.34
C LYS A 1 -2.91 -21.09 -11.43
N ILE A 2 -4.07 -21.77 -11.28
CA ILE A 2 -5.20 -21.26 -10.46
C ILE A 2 -4.92 -21.35 -8.93
N LEU A 3 -4.13 -22.33 -8.48
CA LEU A 3 -3.83 -22.53 -7.06
C LEU A 3 -2.94 -21.43 -6.44
N GLU A 4 -2.01 -20.86 -7.21
CA GLU A 4 -1.15 -19.76 -6.73
C GLU A 4 -1.97 -18.49 -6.47
N GLU A 5 -2.95 -18.17 -7.31
CA GLU A 5 -3.81 -17.00 -7.10
C GLU A 5 -4.74 -17.14 -5.90
N VAL A 6 -5.25 -18.35 -5.63
CA VAL A 6 -6.14 -18.63 -4.49
C VAL A 6 -5.37 -18.56 -3.16
N GLY A 7 -4.13 -19.08 -3.12
CA GLY A 7 -3.26 -18.96 -1.95
C GLY A 7 -2.88 -17.51 -1.64
N ASP A 8 -2.59 -16.72 -2.68
CA ASP A 8 -2.13 -15.34 -2.56
C ASP A 8 -3.27 -14.38 -2.16
N SER A 9 -4.49 -14.57 -2.69
CA SER A 9 -5.67 -13.81 -2.26
C SER A 9 -6.13 -14.16 -0.84
N GLY A 10 -5.97 -15.41 -0.39
CA GLY A 10 -6.22 -15.80 0.99
C GLY A 10 -5.23 -15.14 1.96
N ALA A 11 -3.94 -15.09 1.59
CA ALA A 11 -2.91 -14.41 2.37
C ALA A 11 -3.14 -12.90 2.47
N VAL A 12 -3.57 -12.23 1.40
CA VAL A 12 -3.92 -10.80 1.43
C VAL A 12 -5.04 -10.53 2.43
N LYS A 13 -6.12 -11.31 2.40
CA LYS A 13 -7.24 -11.13 3.35
C LYS A 13 -6.80 -11.31 4.81
N ALA A 14 -6.05 -12.37 5.10
CA ALA A 14 -5.54 -12.62 6.45
C ALA A 14 -4.62 -11.48 6.93
N LEU A 15 -3.77 -10.93 6.07
CA LEU A 15 -2.92 -9.79 6.43
C LEU A 15 -3.73 -8.50 6.65
N ILE A 16 -4.81 -8.28 5.90
CA ILE A 16 -5.73 -7.15 6.13
C ILE A 16 -6.43 -7.29 7.49
N GLU A 17 -6.86 -8.49 7.84
CA GLU A 17 -7.45 -8.78 9.16
C GLU A 17 -6.44 -8.49 10.28
N ILE A 18 -5.21 -8.99 10.18
CA ILE A 18 -4.14 -8.72 11.16
C ILE A 18 -3.84 -7.23 11.28
N MET A 19 -3.79 -6.50 10.16
CA MET A 19 -3.54 -5.05 10.18
C MET A 19 -4.61 -4.27 10.95
N ASN A 20 -5.86 -4.72 10.86
CA ASN A 20 -7.03 -4.07 11.48
C ASN A 20 -7.39 -4.63 12.86
N ASP A 21 -6.77 -5.73 13.30
CA ASP A 21 -7.01 -6.32 14.61
C ASP A 21 -6.45 -5.42 15.72
N VAL A 22 -7.35 -4.78 16.46
CA VAL A 22 -7.00 -3.88 17.58
C VAL A 22 -6.47 -4.65 18.79
N GLY A 23 -6.80 -5.95 18.91
CA GLY A 23 -6.27 -6.82 19.94
C GLY A 23 -4.83 -7.28 19.68
N GLN A 24 -4.34 -7.12 18.45
CA GLN A 24 -3.01 -7.54 18.05
C GLN A 24 -1.94 -6.48 18.34
N GLU A 25 -0.73 -6.92 18.67
CA GLU A 25 0.37 -5.99 18.94
C GLU A 25 0.69 -5.11 17.72
N LEU A 26 1.01 -3.84 17.98
CA LEU A 26 1.25 -2.84 16.96
C LEU A 26 2.34 -3.27 15.95
N GLU A 27 3.36 -4.00 16.39
CA GLU A 27 4.45 -4.47 15.52
C GLU A 27 4.00 -5.54 14.51
N PHE A 28 3.08 -6.43 14.88
CA PHE A 28 2.48 -7.38 13.94
C PHE A 28 1.59 -6.65 12.93
N ARG A 29 0.83 -5.66 13.39
CA ARG A 29 -0.03 -4.85 12.51
C ARG A 29 0.80 -4.04 11.50
N LYS A 30 1.90 -3.43 11.93
CA LYS A 30 2.87 -2.75 11.05
C LYS A 30 3.49 -3.71 10.05
N SER A 31 3.90 -4.90 10.52
CA SER A 31 4.46 -5.94 9.67
C SER A 31 3.47 -6.37 8.59
N ALA A 32 2.19 -6.54 8.95
CA ALA A 32 1.14 -6.86 7.99
C ALA A 32 0.97 -5.76 6.93
N ALA A 33 0.93 -4.49 7.33
CA ALA A 33 0.88 -3.36 6.40
C ALA A 33 2.07 -3.35 5.41
N ILE A 34 3.29 -3.59 5.91
CA ILE A 34 4.49 -3.68 5.06
C ILE A 34 4.38 -4.86 4.09
N HIS A 35 3.92 -6.02 4.54
CA HIS A 35 3.77 -7.19 3.65
C HIS A 35 2.71 -6.95 2.57
N LEU A 36 1.57 -6.36 2.93
CA LEU A 36 0.51 -5.96 1.98
C LEU A 36 1.07 -5.03 0.89
N SER A 37 1.90 -4.07 1.27
CA SER A 37 2.48 -3.13 0.29
C SER A 37 3.43 -3.80 -0.70
N LYS A 38 4.20 -4.80 -0.25
CA LYS A 38 5.09 -5.59 -1.11
C LYS A 38 4.33 -6.54 -2.04
N ILE A 39 3.17 -7.04 -1.60
CA ILE A 39 2.29 -7.87 -2.44
C ILE A 39 1.75 -7.04 -3.61
N GLY A 40 1.46 -5.74 -3.38
CA GLY A 40 1.12 -4.80 -4.44
C GLY A 40 -0.19 -5.14 -5.20
N ARG A 41 -1.01 -6.05 -4.67
CA ARG A 41 -2.32 -6.35 -5.24
C ARG A 41 -3.31 -5.20 -4.95
N PRO A 42 -4.29 -4.95 -5.84
CA PRO A 42 -5.27 -3.89 -5.65
C PRO A 42 -5.98 -3.95 -4.29
N GLU A 43 -6.35 -5.14 -3.83
CA GLU A 43 -7.01 -5.36 -2.54
C GLU A 43 -6.12 -4.94 -1.36
N ALA A 44 -4.83 -5.26 -1.41
CA ALA A 44 -3.86 -4.90 -0.39
C ALA A 44 -3.61 -3.39 -0.35
N VAL A 45 -3.45 -2.77 -1.53
CA VAL A 45 -3.26 -1.32 -1.64
C VAL A 45 -4.50 -0.54 -1.22
N GLY A 46 -5.70 -1.06 -1.52
CA GLY A 46 -6.96 -0.47 -1.05
C GLY A 46 -7.04 -0.42 0.46
N ALA A 47 -6.71 -1.53 1.14
CA ALA A 47 -6.69 -1.57 2.60
C ALA A 47 -5.66 -0.60 3.20
N LEU A 48 -4.48 -0.47 2.59
CA LEU A 48 -3.48 0.50 3.02
C LEU A 48 -3.94 1.95 2.84
N LEU A 49 -4.66 2.26 1.75
CA LEU A 49 -5.21 3.60 1.51
C LEU A 49 -6.25 3.97 2.57
N GLU A 50 -7.11 3.04 2.94
CA GLU A 50 -8.09 3.20 4.02
C GLU A 50 -7.40 3.46 5.38
N ALA A 51 -6.33 2.72 5.70
CA ALA A 51 -5.54 2.96 6.91
C ALA A 51 -4.76 4.29 6.85
N ALA A 52 -4.33 4.72 5.67
CA ALA A 52 -3.55 5.94 5.47
C ALA A 52 -4.40 7.24 5.53
N LYS A 53 -5.70 7.16 5.23
CA LYS A 53 -6.61 8.32 5.29
C LYS A 53 -7.12 8.61 6.70
N ASP A 54 -7.19 7.60 7.57
CA ASP A 54 -7.61 7.76 8.96
C ASP A 54 -6.44 8.22 9.84
N TRP A 55 -6.44 9.50 10.24
CA TRP A 55 -5.38 10.10 11.05
C TRP A 55 -5.39 9.64 12.51
N THR A 56 -6.48 9.02 12.95
CA THR A 56 -6.58 8.42 14.28
C THR A 56 -6.08 6.98 14.29
N HIS A 57 -5.84 6.41 13.10
CA HIS A 57 -5.36 5.04 12.98
C HIS A 57 -3.88 4.95 13.42
N PRO A 58 -3.53 4.03 14.33
CA PRO A 58 -2.15 3.88 14.83
C PRO A 58 -1.11 3.58 13.73
N LEU A 59 -1.59 3.09 12.57
CA LEU A 59 -0.77 2.73 11.41
C LEU A 59 -0.81 3.77 10.30
N GLU A 60 -1.40 4.96 10.49
CA GLU A 60 -1.52 5.97 9.44
C GLU A 60 -0.18 6.26 8.74
N TRP A 61 0.87 6.52 9.54
CA TRP A 61 2.20 6.81 9.01
C TRP A 61 2.83 5.59 8.33
N THR A 62 2.69 4.40 8.93
CA THR A 62 3.23 3.16 8.37
C THR A 62 2.54 2.81 7.05
N ALA A 63 1.22 2.97 6.96
CA ALA A 63 0.47 2.72 5.74
C ALA A 63 0.90 3.66 4.62
N ARG A 64 1.05 4.97 4.93
CA ARG A 64 1.57 5.97 3.99
C ARG A 64 2.97 5.66 3.50
N ALA A 65 3.91 5.44 4.41
CA ALA A 65 5.29 5.08 4.07
C ALA A 65 5.35 3.79 3.24
N SER A 66 4.55 2.79 3.60
CA SER A 66 4.48 1.52 2.87
C SER A 66 3.92 1.70 1.47
N ILE A 67 2.89 2.55 1.28
CA ILE A 67 2.37 2.88 -0.06
C ILE A 67 3.47 3.52 -0.91
N ARG A 68 4.16 4.54 -0.38
CA ARG A 68 5.21 5.26 -1.11
C ARG A 68 6.38 4.33 -1.47
N ASP A 69 6.91 3.61 -0.49
CA ASP A 69 8.23 3.00 -0.60
C ASP A 69 8.19 1.56 -1.14
N ASN A 70 7.10 0.82 -0.91
CA ASN A 70 7.06 -0.62 -1.19
C ASN A 70 6.11 -1.02 -2.33
N VAL A 71 5.12 -0.19 -2.69
CA VAL A 71 4.20 -0.54 -3.78
C VAL A 71 4.92 -0.35 -5.11
N ARG A 72 5.33 -1.47 -5.71
CA ARG A 72 6.09 -1.51 -6.97
C ARG A 72 5.44 -2.39 -8.04
N ASP A 73 4.21 -2.82 -7.79
CA ASP A 73 3.45 -3.68 -8.71
C ASP A 73 2.55 -2.86 -9.63
N PHE A 74 2.67 -3.08 -10.94
CA PHE A 74 1.83 -2.44 -11.96
C PHE A 74 0.33 -2.72 -11.79
N ARG A 75 -0.03 -3.84 -11.16
CA ARG A 75 -1.43 -4.19 -10.86
C ARG A 75 -2.08 -3.18 -9.91
N ALA A 76 -1.30 -2.48 -9.09
CA ALA A 76 -1.80 -1.41 -8.22
C ALA A 76 -1.98 -0.05 -8.91
N VAL A 77 -1.51 0.13 -10.15
CA VAL A 77 -1.60 1.42 -10.85
C VAL A 77 -3.04 1.95 -10.93
N PRO A 78 -4.06 1.15 -11.31
CA PRO A 78 -5.43 1.67 -11.43
C PRO A 78 -5.99 2.19 -10.10
N ILE A 79 -5.70 1.50 -9.00
CA ILE A 79 -6.20 1.91 -7.67
C ILE A 79 -5.44 3.13 -7.14
N LEU A 80 -4.13 3.20 -7.38
CA LEU A 80 -3.33 4.37 -7.04
C LEU A 80 -3.74 5.60 -7.87
N GLU A 81 -4.02 5.44 -9.17
CA GLU A 81 -4.53 6.54 -10.01
C GLU A 81 -5.89 7.06 -9.54
N ALA A 82 -6.79 6.15 -9.13
CA ALA A 82 -8.07 6.52 -8.55
C ALA A 82 -7.86 7.33 -7.25
N ALA A 83 -6.99 6.86 -6.35
CA ALA A 83 -6.67 7.55 -5.11
C ALA A 83 -5.97 8.92 -5.33
N ALA A 84 -5.12 9.04 -6.35
CA ALA A 84 -4.47 10.31 -6.68
C ALA A 84 -5.48 11.37 -7.15
N ARG A 85 -6.58 10.97 -7.79
CA ARG A 85 -7.66 11.84 -8.27
C ARG A 85 -8.76 12.08 -7.24
N ASP A 86 -8.82 11.26 -6.19
CA ASP A 86 -9.83 11.37 -5.15
C ASP A 86 -9.57 12.61 -4.28
N THR A 87 -10.38 13.66 -4.48
CA THR A 87 -10.27 14.92 -3.74
C THR A 87 -10.71 14.79 -2.28
N ALA A 88 -11.40 13.71 -1.91
CA ALA A 88 -11.77 13.42 -0.53
C ALA A 88 -10.58 12.91 0.30
N LEU A 89 -9.55 12.35 -0.36
CA LEU A 89 -8.34 11.90 0.33
C LEU A 89 -7.48 13.09 0.79
N PRO A 90 -6.86 13.01 1.97
CA PRO A 90 -5.94 14.05 2.44
C PRO A 90 -4.81 14.31 1.45
N ASN A 91 -4.40 15.58 1.28
CA ASN A 91 -3.32 15.97 0.37
C ASN A 91 -2.04 15.15 0.57
N LYS A 92 -1.72 14.79 1.82
CA LYS A 92 -0.57 13.95 2.17
C LYS A 92 -0.67 12.57 1.51
N VAL A 93 -1.81 11.89 1.64
CA VAL A 93 -2.06 10.57 1.04
C VAL A 93 -1.91 10.63 -0.48
N ARG A 94 -2.48 11.66 -1.12
CA ARG A 94 -2.34 11.84 -2.57
C ARG A 94 -0.88 12.07 -3.01
N GLY A 95 -0.09 12.76 -2.18
CA GLY A 95 1.35 12.95 -2.40
C GLY A 95 2.12 11.64 -2.38
N GLU A 96 1.91 10.81 -1.36
CA GLU A 96 2.55 9.49 -1.25
C GLU A 96 2.14 8.56 -2.40
N VAL A 97 0.85 8.58 -2.78
CA VAL A 97 0.33 7.81 -3.93
C VAL A 97 0.97 8.27 -5.25
N SER A 98 1.15 9.58 -5.43
CA SER A 98 1.81 10.13 -6.61
C SER A 98 3.28 9.74 -6.69
N HIS A 99 3.98 9.68 -5.56
CA HIS A 99 5.35 9.14 -5.49
C HIS A 99 5.39 7.67 -5.87
N ALA A 100 4.50 6.84 -5.30
CA ALA A 100 4.42 5.42 -5.65
C ALA A 100 4.17 5.21 -7.15
N LEU A 101 3.24 5.97 -7.74
CA LEU A 101 2.96 5.94 -9.18
C LEU A 101 4.18 6.37 -10.02
N ALA A 102 4.88 7.43 -9.61
CA ALA A 102 6.09 7.87 -10.28
C ALA A 102 7.15 6.76 -10.28
N ALA A 103 7.34 6.09 -9.14
CA ALA A 103 8.32 5.04 -9.00
C ALA A 103 7.96 3.74 -9.73
N ILE A 104 6.66 3.42 -9.87
CA ILE A 104 6.20 2.32 -10.71
C ILE A 104 6.44 2.62 -12.20
N ARG A 105 6.19 3.86 -12.63
CA ARG A 105 6.31 4.28 -14.04
C ARG A 105 7.76 4.51 -14.47
N ASP A 106 8.59 4.98 -13.56
CA ASP A 106 10.00 5.23 -13.78
C ASP A 106 10.82 4.72 -12.58
N PRO A 107 11.17 3.41 -12.57
CA PRO A 107 12.00 2.83 -11.52
C PRO A 107 13.41 3.45 -11.46
N LEU A 108 13.85 4.12 -12.54
CA LEU A 108 15.15 4.77 -12.64
C LEU A 108 15.13 6.22 -12.11
N ALA A 109 13.96 6.87 -12.04
CA ALA A 109 13.84 8.22 -11.46
C ALA A 109 14.23 8.30 -9.97
N GLU A 110 14.11 7.20 -9.23
CA GLU A 110 14.57 7.13 -7.84
C GLU A 110 16.09 6.93 -7.71
N ASN A 111 16.79 6.65 -8.80
CA ASN A 111 18.25 6.54 -8.83
C ASN A 111 18.85 7.42 -9.94
N PRO A 112 19.00 8.75 -9.71
CA PRO A 112 19.57 9.67 -10.70
C PRO A 112 21.08 9.47 -10.93
N VAL A 113 21.72 8.44 -10.37
CA VAL A 113 23.16 8.17 -10.48
C VAL A 113 23.42 6.96 -11.39
N ALA A 114 23.24 7.18 -12.69
CA ALA A 114 23.81 6.33 -13.73
C ALA A 114 24.40 7.22 -14.84
N ASN A 115 25.41 8.01 -14.49
CA ASN A 115 26.42 8.51 -15.42
C ASN A 115 27.71 8.89 -14.67
#